data_AF-A0A2M6WCT2-F1
#
_entry.id   AF-A0A2M6WCT2-F1
#
_cell.length_a   1.000
_cell.length_b   1.000
_cell.length_c   1.000
_cell.angle_alpha   90.00
_cell.angle_beta   90.00
_cell.angle_gamma   90.00
#
_symmetry.space_group_name_H-M   'P 1'
#
loop_
_entity.id
_entity.type
_entity.pdbx_description
1 polymer ?
#
loop_
_entity_poly.entity_id
_entity_poly.type
_entity_poly.pdbx_seq_one_letter_code
_entity_poly.pdbx_strand_id
1 'polypeptide(L)'
;MDHINDGQTQGGVPWMYSDKVKEHFFNPKHFTTQAPEDYDGCGLVGSPACGDLMKFWIKVRDEKIVDVKWQTFGCASAIASTSALAEMLLENGGTMIEEALKIKPQDIMERLGGLPDI
;
A
#
# COMPACT_ATOMS: atom_id res chain seq x y z
N MET A 1 1.82 36.23 -17.73
CA MET A 1 2.52 36.11 -16.44
C MET A 1 2.85 34.66 -16.31
N ASP A 2 4.11 34.38 -16.62
CA ASP A 2 4.72 33.06 -16.64
C ASP A 2 4.80 32.45 -15.23
N HIS A 3 5.31 31.22 -15.18
CA HIS A 3 5.76 30.40 -14.03
C HIS A 3 4.79 29.26 -13.67
N ILE A 4 5.13 27.96 -13.70
CA ILE A 4 6.38 27.21 -13.88
C ILE A 4 6.03 25.84 -14.49
N ASN A 5 6.98 25.33 -15.27
CA ASN A 5 7.00 24.10 -16.04
C ASN A 5 7.42 22.91 -15.14
N ASP A 6 6.50 22.02 -14.78
CA ASP A 6 6.85 20.78 -14.09
C ASP A 6 7.18 19.68 -15.12
N GLY A 7 8.46 19.27 -15.13
CA GLY A 7 8.80 17.91 -15.53
C GLY A 7 9.60 17.70 -16.82
N GLN A 8 10.35 18.68 -17.31
CA GLN A 8 11.39 18.42 -18.32
C GLN A 8 12.72 18.08 -17.64
N THR A 9 12.89 16.83 -17.19
CA THR A 9 14.24 16.27 -17.00
C THR A 9 14.72 15.72 -18.34
N GLN A 10 15.65 16.44 -18.95
CA GLN A 10 16.35 15.97 -20.15
C GLN A 10 17.13 14.70 -19.79
N GLY A 11 16.75 13.56 -20.39
CA GLY A 11 17.55 12.33 -20.39
C GLY A 11 17.14 11.20 -19.43
N GLY A 12 15.98 11.26 -18.76
CA GLY A 12 15.45 10.16 -17.94
C GLY A 12 14.21 9.53 -18.57
N VAL A 13 14.12 8.20 -18.57
CA VAL A 13 12.87 7.50 -18.96
C VAL A 13 11.74 8.01 -18.05
N PRO A 14 10.58 8.43 -18.58
CA PRO A 14 9.45 8.86 -17.77
C PRO A 14 9.11 7.80 -16.72
N TRP A 15 8.86 8.21 -15.48
CA TRP A 15 8.40 7.29 -14.45
C TRP A 15 7.10 6.62 -14.91
N MET A 16 7.13 5.30 -15.10
CA MET A 16 6.00 4.49 -15.54
C MET A 16 4.89 4.36 -14.47
N TYR A 17 5.13 4.89 -13.27
CA TYR A 17 4.19 4.83 -12.15
C TYR A 17 3.25 6.03 -12.14
N SER A 18 1.98 5.77 -11.83
CA SER A 18 0.99 6.81 -11.58
C SER A 18 1.40 7.70 -10.40
N ASP A 19 0.80 8.89 -10.32
CA ASP A 19 1.05 9.79 -9.19
C ASP A 19 0.56 9.22 -7.86
N LYS A 20 -0.46 8.36 -7.90
CA LYS A 20 -0.92 7.64 -6.70
C LYS A 20 0.12 6.64 -6.22
N VAL A 21 0.74 5.89 -7.14
CA VAL A 21 1.82 4.97 -6.77
C VAL A 21 2.99 5.73 -6.16
N LYS A 22 3.37 6.87 -6.76
CA LYS A 22 4.40 7.74 -6.20
C LYS A 22 4.05 8.20 -4.78
N GLU A 23 2.84 8.71 -4.56
CA GLU A 23 2.41 9.17 -3.22
C GLU A 23 2.46 8.03 -2.19
N HIS A 24 1.91 6.86 -2.51
CA HIS A 24 1.94 5.72 -1.61
C HIS A 24 3.34 5.15 -1.36
N PHE A 25 4.26 5.30 -2.32
CA PHE A 25 5.65 4.88 -2.17
C PHE A 25 6.46 5.87 -1.33
N PHE A 26 6.39 7.17 -1.63
CA PHE A 26 7.17 8.21 -0.94
C PHE A 26 6.59 8.60 0.42
N ASN A 27 5.26 8.46 0.59
CA ASN A 27 4.55 8.83 1.80
C ASN A 27 3.57 7.71 2.23
N PRO A 28 4.11 6.51 2.55
CA PRO A 28 3.32 5.33 2.84
C PRO A 28 2.43 5.54 4.07
N LYS A 29 1.17 5.12 3.94
CA LYS A 29 0.15 5.22 4.99
C LYS A 29 0.19 3.99 5.88
N HIS A 30 0.05 4.20 7.19
CA HIS A 30 0.01 3.14 8.21
C HIS A 30 1.29 2.28 8.31
N PHE A 31 2.40 2.73 7.72
CA PHE A 31 3.70 2.10 7.90
C PHE A 31 4.19 2.21 9.36
N THR A 32 4.95 1.23 9.82
CA THR A 32 5.64 1.29 11.12
C THR A 32 7.08 0.81 11.03
N THR A 33 7.99 1.46 11.75
CA THR A 33 9.41 1.04 11.84
C THR A 33 9.63 -0.05 12.88
N GLN A 34 8.67 -0.28 13.77
CA GLN A 34 8.74 -1.27 14.84
C GLN A 34 7.48 -2.14 14.86
N ALA A 35 7.63 -3.38 15.31
CA ALA A 35 6.47 -4.25 15.51
C ALA A 35 5.54 -3.60 16.55
N PRO A 36 4.27 -3.34 16.22
CA PRO A 36 3.36 -2.74 17.16
C PRO A 36 2.95 -3.77 18.23
N GLU A 37 2.70 -3.27 19.43
CA GLU A 37 2.06 -4.02 20.51
C GLU A 37 0.54 -3.83 20.44
N ASP A 38 -0.24 -4.73 21.07
CA ASP A 38 -1.70 -4.60 21.17
C ASP A 38 -2.46 -4.62 19.82
N TYR A 39 -2.06 -5.53 18.93
CA TYR A 39 -2.79 -5.90 17.70
C TYR A 39 -3.24 -7.36 17.79
N ASP A 40 -4.42 -7.63 17.27
CA ASP A 40 -5.13 -8.91 17.45
C ASP A 40 -4.68 -9.98 16.44
N GLY A 41 -4.13 -9.55 15.30
CA GLY A 41 -3.66 -10.45 14.25
C GLY A 41 -2.38 -9.96 13.58
N CYS A 42 -1.54 -10.91 13.17
CA CYS A 42 -0.32 -10.66 12.40
C CYS A 42 -0.18 -11.72 11.31
N GLY A 43 0.03 -11.28 10.07
CA GLY A 43 0.38 -12.11 8.93
C GLY A 43 1.77 -11.78 8.40
N LEU A 44 2.48 -12.79 7.89
CA LEU A 44 3.76 -12.64 7.19
C LEU A 44 3.70 -13.47 5.89
N VAL A 45 3.95 -12.83 4.76
CA VAL A 45 4.01 -13.49 3.46
C VAL A 45 5.20 -12.96 2.67
N GLY A 46 5.85 -13.84 1.90
CA GLY A 46 6.94 -13.45 1.03
C GLY A 46 6.96 -14.26 -0.25
N SER A 47 7.62 -13.72 -1.28
CA SER A 47 7.77 -14.34 -2.59
C SER A 47 9.24 -14.67 -2.84
N PRO A 48 9.64 -15.95 -2.87
CA PRO A 48 11.01 -16.34 -3.21
C PRO A 48 11.45 -15.89 -4.61
N ALA A 49 10.50 -15.67 -5.53
CA ALA A 49 10.79 -15.32 -6.91
C ALA A 49 11.30 -13.88 -7.08
N CYS A 50 10.82 -12.93 -6.27
CA CYS A 50 11.22 -11.52 -6.32
C CYS A 50 11.90 -11.02 -5.03
N GLY A 51 11.89 -11.80 -3.96
CA GLY A 51 12.49 -11.42 -2.67
C GLY A 51 11.62 -10.48 -1.81
N ASP A 52 10.39 -10.17 -2.25
CA ASP A 52 9.47 -9.33 -1.49
C ASP A 52 9.00 -10.04 -0.21
N LEU A 53 8.89 -9.29 0.89
CA LEU A 53 8.39 -9.75 2.18
C LEU A 53 7.45 -8.69 2.78
N MET A 54 6.23 -9.09 3.12
CA MET A 54 5.22 -8.25 3.74
C MET A 54 4.82 -8.83 5.10
N LYS A 55 4.90 -8.02 6.15
CA LYS A 55 4.34 -8.26 7.47
C LYS A 55 3.22 -7.25 7.74
N PHE A 56 2.06 -7.74 8.15
CA PHE A 56 0.86 -6.92 8.29
C PHE A 56 0.13 -7.27 9.58
N TRP A 57 -0.25 -6.25 10.35
CA TRP A 57 -0.97 -6.37 11.60
C TRP A 57 -2.34 -5.73 11.49
N ILE A 58 -3.33 -6.34 12.15
CA ILE A 58 -4.70 -5.81 12.22
C ILE A 58 -5.17 -5.71 13.67
N LYS A 59 -5.91 -4.65 13.97
CA LYS A 59 -6.65 -4.48 15.21
C LYS A 59 -8.13 -4.59 14.90
N VAL A 60 -8.84 -5.41 15.66
CA VAL A 60 -10.23 -5.79 15.38
C VAL A 60 -11.12 -5.43 16.56
N ARG A 61 -12.28 -4.85 16.28
CA ARG A 61 -13.37 -4.64 17.24
C ARG A 61 -14.68 -4.98 16.58
N ASP A 62 -15.50 -5.81 17.22
CA ASP A 62 -16.82 -6.22 16.72
C ASP A 62 -16.77 -6.67 15.24
N GLU A 63 -15.81 -7.55 14.92
CA GLU A 63 -15.54 -8.08 13.57
C GLU A 63 -15.15 -7.04 12.50
N LYS A 64 -14.86 -5.80 12.91
CA LYS A 64 -14.36 -4.73 12.06
C LYS A 64 -12.87 -4.49 12.28
N ILE A 65 -12.12 -4.35 11.19
CA ILE A 65 -10.72 -3.92 11.21
C ILE A 65 -10.72 -2.41 11.46
N VAL A 66 -10.23 -1.99 12.63
CA VAL A 66 -10.26 -0.59 13.07
C VAL A 66 -8.90 0.10 13.03
N ASP A 67 -7.82 -0.68 12.94
CA ASP A 67 -6.48 -0.16 12.66
C ASP A 67 -5.63 -1.24 12.00
N VAL A 68 -4.62 -0.79 11.25
CA VAL A 68 -3.64 -1.66 10.62
C VAL A 68 -2.25 -1.04 10.72
N LYS A 69 -1.23 -1.90 10.77
CA LYS A 69 0.16 -1.50 10.57
C LYS A 69 0.83 -2.49 9.67
N TRP A 70 1.91 -2.08 9.02
CA TRP A 70 2.65 -3.00 8.15
C TRP A 70 4.11 -2.61 7.98
N GLN A 71 4.86 -3.60 7.53
CA GLN A 71 6.25 -3.53 7.10
C GLN A 71 6.39 -4.34 5.82
N THR A 72 6.77 -3.69 4.72
CA THR A 72 7.02 -4.36 3.44
C THR A 72 8.43 -4.02 3.00
N PHE A 73 9.20 -5.06 2.76
CA PHE A 73 10.45 -4.97 2.02
C PHE A 73 10.19 -5.49 0.62
N GLY A 74 10.45 -4.67 -0.40
CA GLY A 74 10.22 -5.06 -1.77
C GLY A 74 10.28 -3.91 -2.75
N CYS A 75 9.81 -4.16 -3.97
CA CYS A 75 9.74 -3.14 -5.01
C CYS A 75 8.77 -1.98 -4.67
N ALA A 76 8.87 -0.88 -5.42
CA ALA A 76 7.98 0.28 -5.25
C ALA A 76 6.50 -0.11 -5.36
N SER A 77 6.16 -1.03 -6.28
CA SER A 77 4.80 -1.57 -6.43
C SER A 77 4.33 -2.31 -5.18
N ALA A 78 5.18 -3.11 -4.55
CA ALA A 78 4.83 -3.85 -3.34
C ALA A 78 4.52 -2.89 -2.18
N ILE A 79 5.40 -1.91 -1.95
CA ILE A 79 5.24 -0.90 -0.90
C ILE A 79 3.98 -0.05 -1.14
N ALA A 80 3.78 0.44 -2.37
CA ALA A 80 2.61 1.24 -2.71
C ALA A 80 1.30 0.44 -2.58
N SER A 81 1.31 -0.83 -2.99
CA SER A 81 0.14 -1.72 -2.89
C SER A 81 -0.21 -2.01 -1.43
N THR A 82 0.78 -2.30 -0.57
CA THR A 82 0.52 -2.49 0.86
C THR A 82 -0.04 -1.20 1.49
N SER A 83 0.52 -0.04 1.13
CA SER A 83 0.02 1.24 1.62
C SER A 83 -1.42 1.52 1.18
N ALA A 84 -1.78 1.22 -0.08
CA ALA A 84 -3.13 1.41 -0.59
C ALA A 84 -4.13 0.45 0.06
N LEU A 85 -3.76 -0.82 0.22
CA LEU A 85 -4.57 -1.80 0.95
C LEU A 85 -4.85 -1.33 2.39
N ALA A 86 -3.84 -0.79 3.08
CA ALA A 86 -4.01 -0.30 4.44
C ALA A 86 -5.04 0.83 4.54
N GLU A 87 -5.00 1.80 3.61
CA GLU A 87 -6.03 2.84 3.54
C GLU A 87 -7.41 2.24 3.24
N MET A 88 -7.52 1.39 2.21
CA MET A 88 -8.78 0.75 1.83
C MET A 88 -9.45 0.04 3.01
N LEU A 89 -8.68 -0.69 3.82
CA LEU A 89 -9.19 -1.40 5.01
C LEU A 89 -9.75 -0.46 6.08
N LEU A 90 -9.25 0.78 6.16
CA LEU A 90 -9.60 1.75 7.20
C LEU A 90 -10.56 2.84 6.73
N GLU A 91 -10.94 2.83 5.46
CA GLU A 91 -11.96 3.73 4.94
C GLU A 91 -13.27 3.63 5.72
N ASN A 92 -13.98 4.76 5.81
CA ASN A 92 -15.27 4.86 6.50
C ASN A 92 -15.25 4.36 7.96
N GLY A 93 -14.09 4.45 8.62
CA GLY A 93 -13.92 4.05 10.02
C GLY A 93 -13.65 2.55 10.21
N GLY A 94 -13.29 1.83 9.14
CA GLY A 94 -12.90 0.43 9.19
C GLY A 94 -13.81 -0.50 8.39
N THR A 95 -13.22 -1.56 7.87
CA THR A 95 -13.87 -2.58 7.04
C THR A 95 -14.19 -3.84 7.85
N MET A 96 -15.38 -4.42 7.65
CA MET A 96 -15.73 -5.71 8.26
C MET A 96 -14.81 -6.81 7.72
N ILE A 97 -14.39 -7.76 8.56
CA ILE A 97 -13.47 -8.84 8.15
C ILE A 97 -13.99 -9.58 6.91
N GLU A 98 -15.28 -9.90 6.84
CA GLU A 98 -15.88 -10.57 5.69
C GLU A 98 -15.75 -9.78 4.38
N GLU A 99 -15.82 -8.45 4.45
CA GLU A 99 -15.63 -7.59 3.27
C GLU A 99 -14.15 -7.42 2.94
N ALA A 100 -13.28 -7.31 3.94
CA ALA A 100 -11.84 -7.26 3.74
C ALA A 100 -11.31 -8.50 3.00
N LEU A 101 -11.88 -9.68 3.29
CA LEU A 101 -11.55 -10.95 2.61
C LEU A 101 -11.95 -10.97 1.13
N LYS A 102 -12.82 -10.07 0.69
CA LYS A 102 -13.24 -9.96 -0.72
C LYS A 102 -12.35 -9.05 -1.54
N ILE A 103 -11.44 -8.28 -0.92
CA ILE A 103 -10.50 -7.40 -1.61
C ILE A 103 -9.54 -8.25 -2.46
N LYS A 104 -9.43 -7.89 -3.73
CA LYS A 104 -8.58 -8.56 -4.72
C LYS A 104 -7.44 -7.66 -5.17
N PRO A 105 -6.37 -8.21 -5.76
CA PRO A 105 -5.29 -7.42 -6.34
C PRO A 105 -5.78 -6.37 -7.36
N GLN A 106 -6.83 -6.67 -8.12
CA GLN A 106 -7.41 -5.75 -9.10
C GLN A 106 -7.98 -4.48 -8.46
N ASP A 107 -8.60 -4.59 -7.29
CA ASP A 107 -9.15 -3.44 -6.56
C ASP A 107 -8.02 -2.48 -6.13
N ILE A 108 -6.89 -3.05 -5.70
CA ILE A 108 -5.69 -2.29 -5.33
C ILE A 108 -5.06 -1.64 -6.57
N MET A 109 -4.98 -2.35 -7.70
CA MET A 109 -4.47 -1.79 -8.95
C MET A 109 -5.35 -0.63 -9.45
N GLU A 110 -6.68 -0.78 -9.41
CA GLU A 110 -7.61 0.29 -9.78
C GLU A 110 -7.46 1.51 -8.85
N ARG A 111 -7.36 1.26 -7.54
CA ARG A 111 -7.08 2.30 -6.54
C ARG A 111 -5.83 3.10 -6.89
N LEU A 112 -4.75 2.41 -7.28
CA LEU A 112 -3.47 2.99 -7.65
C LEU A 112 -3.44 3.59 -9.07
N GLY A 113 -4.49 3.41 -9.89
CA GLY A 113 -4.50 3.87 -11.28
C GLY A 113 -3.59 3.05 -12.21
N GLY A 114 -3.42 1.77 -11.88
CA GLY A 114 -2.56 0.82 -12.58
C GLY A 114 -1.16 0.69 -11.96
N LEU A 115 -0.50 -0.42 -12.30
CA LEU A 115 0.91 -0.68 -12.02
C LEU A 115 1.60 -1.04 -13.35
N PRO A 116 2.90 -0.76 -13.52
CA PRO A 116 3.62 -1.16 -14.71
C PRO A 116 3.60 -2.69 -14.88
N ASP A 117 3.35 -3.15 -16.11
CA ASP A 117 3.59 -4.53 -16.49
C ASP A 117 5.11 -4.75 -16.52
N ILE A 118 5.61 -5.57 -15.58
CA ILE A 118 7.01 -5.99 -15.51
C ILE A 118 7.24 -7.30 -16.26
#